data_AF-A0A972AP40-F1
#
_entry.id   AF-A0A972AP40-F1
#
_cell.length_a   1.000
_cell.length_b   1.000
_cell.length_c   1.000
_cell.angle_alpha   90.00
_cell.angle_beta   90.00
_cell.angle_gamma   90.00
#
_symmetry.space_group_name_H-M   'P 1'
#
loop_
_entity.id
_entity.type
_entity.pdbx_description
1 polymer ?
#
loop_
_entity_poly.entity_id
_entity_poly.type
_entity_poly.pdbx_seq_one_letter_code
_entity_poly.pdbx_strand_id
1 'polypeptide(L)'
;MPLIKFLSQKRGEKFILNAYTIAGGGAGWEEALLSSAGPPSVWAGDFYEALIRGEVSHFSAYMLHNALVGKKGFSEEEGKKGKSGTKLELTIPKAEEIDAMVAKGEEPVFGSATVSVGSFGAQLVAITVDEKNLSRLPEGIDPSVSVSGGDFRVFVIRGGSVVEVLSGGGAVTLKDFKKLSNDFSEKERNKTLFLVLVIGLHKSGKQDYTVKVGLPAYPTLDELVGEYPAAYGGSLRVYTLRLAGLSLYGGIFCSLAVLLSWARATRADAWRLLDALVLPTGLAFALARVGCYLNGCCAGIATSSRWGVPFPLPENGQELFSEIFPLLLKGCTTVSLYPTQLFELALALLGLIPVPWFYFRRRLPRGAAFLLYGVWFSSMRLVVLPLRSLLYAEIVVNYLYPMFYIGLILCGVFLLTQLYKKQS
;
A
#
# COMPACT_ATOMS: atom_id res chain seq x y z
N MET A 1 -28.15 -8.72 35.39
CA MET A 1 -28.20 -8.64 33.92
C MET A 1 -26.92 -7.99 33.40
N PRO A 2 -26.12 -8.68 32.54
CA PRO A 2 -24.86 -8.16 32.01
C PRO A 2 -24.98 -6.80 31.32
N LEU A 3 -26.06 -6.60 30.56
CA LEU A 3 -26.32 -5.36 29.81
C LEU A 3 -26.48 -4.13 30.73
N ILE A 4 -27.27 -4.26 31.79
CA ILE A 4 -27.49 -3.17 32.74
C ILE A 4 -26.19 -2.82 33.48
N LYS A 5 -25.41 -3.84 33.86
CA LYS A 5 -24.09 -3.66 34.48
C LYS A 5 -23.14 -2.89 33.55
N PHE A 6 -23.08 -3.25 32.27
CA PHE A 6 -22.30 -2.57 31.25
C PHE A 6 -22.71 -1.10 31.08
N LEU A 7 -24.00 -0.85 30.86
CA LEU A 7 -24.52 0.50 30.63
C LEU A 7 -24.33 1.40 31.86
N SER A 8 -24.51 0.85 33.06
CA SER A 8 -24.25 1.57 34.32
C SER A 8 -22.79 1.95 34.47
N GLN A 9 -21.85 1.04 34.16
CA GLN A 9 -20.41 1.34 34.23
C GLN A 9 -19.98 2.37 33.19
N LYS A 10 -20.52 2.30 31.96
CA LYS A 10 -20.10 3.19 30.86
C LYS A 10 -20.74 4.58 30.92
N ARG A 11 -21.96 4.70 31.44
CA ARG A 11 -22.73 5.96 31.44
C ARG A 11 -22.94 6.57 32.83
N GLY A 12 -22.55 5.87 33.89
CA GLY A 12 -22.61 6.36 35.26
C GLY A 12 -24.02 6.62 35.78
N GLU A 13 -24.12 7.38 36.86
CA GLU A 13 -25.37 7.63 37.61
C GLU A 13 -26.44 8.38 36.79
N LYS A 14 -26.03 9.22 35.83
CA LYS A 14 -26.95 9.96 34.96
C LYS A 14 -27.85 9.06 34.12
N PHE A 15 -27.36 7.88 33.72
CA PHE A 15 -28.16 6.89 33.00
C PHE A 15 -29.27 6.33 33.87
N ILE A 16 -28.94 5.96 35.11
CA ILE A 16 -29.90 5.41 36.07
C ILE A 16 -30.96 6.47 36.40
N LEU A 17 -30.53 7.69 36.74
CA LEU A 17 -31.45 8.80 37.04
C LEU A 17 -32.42 9.09 35.88
N ASN A 18 -31.93 9.10 34.65
CA ASN A 18 -32.79 9.30 33.47
C ASN A 18 -33.77 8.13 33.25
N ALA A 19 -33.37 6.89 33.50
CA ALA A 19 -34.29 5.76 33.42
C ALA A 19 -35.41 5.86 34.48
N TYR A 20 -35.08 6.30 35.71
CA TYR A 20 -36.05 6.51 36.78
C TYR A 20 -37.02 7.66 36.48
N THR A 21 -36.56 8.77 35.89
CA THR A 21 -37.45 9.88 35.52
C THR A 21 -38.43 9.48 34.40
N ILE A 22 -37.98 8.68 33.42
CA ILE A 22 -38.83 8.19 32.33
C ILE A 22 -39.84 7.15 32.85
N ALA A 23 -39.41 6.21 33.70
CA ALA A 23 -40.30 5.23 34.32
C ALA A 23 -41.33 5.90 35.26
N GLY A 24 -40.91 6.93 35.99
CA GLY A 24 -41.79 7.76 36.83
C GLY A 24 -42.85 8.54 36.03
N GLY A 25 -42.63 8.73 34.73
CA GLY A 25 -43.59 9.31 33.78
C GLY A 25 -44.62 8.32 33.23
N GLY A 26 -44.64 7.07 33.70
CA GLY A 26 -45.63 6.05 33.31
C GLY A 26 -45.18 5.07 32.21
N ALA A 27 -43.93 5.18 31.72
CA ALA A 27 -43.36 4.22 30.78
C ALA A 27 -42.96 2.91 31.49
N GLY A 28 -43.04 1.78 30.79
CA GLY A 28 -42.52 0.51 31.29
C GLY A 28 -40.99 0.55 31.49
N TRP A 29 -40.48 -0.17 32.48
CA TRP A 29 -39.05 -0.16 32.83
C TRP A 29 -38.11 -0.52 31.67
N GLU A 30 -38.52 -1.45 30.79
CA GLU A 30 -37.72 -1.85 29.63
C GLU A 30 -37.59 -0.72 28.61
N GLU A 31 -38.67 0.00 28.33
CA GLU A 31 -38.70 1.13 27.42
C GLU A 31 -37.94 2.34 27.98
N ALA A 32 -38.06 2.58 29.29
CA ALA A 32 -37.30 3.61 30.00
C ALA A 32 -35.77 3.35 29.98
N LEU A 33 -35.35 2.09 30.11
CA LEU A 33 -33.94 1.70 30.01
C LEU A 33 -33.40 1.78 28.58
N LEU A 34 -34.19 1.39 27.57
CA LEU A 34 -33.77 1.46 26.16
C LEU A 34 -33.67 2.91 25.66
N SER A 35 -34.64 3.75 26.03
CA SER A 35 -34.63 5.19 25.68
C SER A 35 -33.46 5.94 26.34
N SER A 36 -33.11 5.62 27.58
CA SER A 36 -31.95 6.22 28.28
C SER A 36 -30.59 5.70 27.76
N ALA A 37 -30.55 4.49 27.18
CA ALA A 37 -29.34 3.90 26.58
C ALA A 37 -28.99 4.48 25.20
N GLY A 38 -29.92 5.19 24.52
CA GLY A 38 -29.71 5.68 23.16
C GLY A 38 -29.59 4.55 22.11
N PRO A 39 -29.26 4.87 20.84
CA PRO A 39 -29.34 3.91 19.74
C PRO A 39 -28.40 2.71 19.93
N PRO A 40 -28.91 1.45 19.82
CA PRO A 40 -28.11 0.23 19.97
C PRO A 40 -26.89 0.14 19.06
N SER A 41 -26.92 0.80 17.90
CA SER A 41 -25.80 0.85 16.96
C SER A 41 -24.51 1.42 17.56
N VAL A 42 -24.61 2.24 18.61
CA VAL A 42 -23.45 2.92 19.23
C VAL A 42 -22.83 2.09 20.36
N TRP A 43 -23.59 1.20 21.00
CA TRP A 43 -23.13 0.50 22.21
C TRP A 43 -23.16 -1.02 22.11
N ALA A 44 -23.89 -1.61 21.16
CA ALA A 44 -24.04 -3.07 21.06
C ALA A 44 -22.71 -3.78 20.84
N GLY A 45 -21.86 -3.28 19.93
CA GLY A 45 -20.55 -3.88 19.66
C GLY A 45 -19.64 -3.89 20.89
N ASP A 46 -19.58 -2.78 21.61
CA ASP A 46 -18.76 -2.67 22.83
C ASP A 46 -19.29 -3.52 23.98
N PHE A 47 -20.61 -3.70 24.06
CA PHE A 47 -21.22 -4.60 25.02
C PHE A 47 -20.81 -6.05 24.77
N TYR A 48 -20.86 -6.52 23.52
CA TYR A 48 -20.44 -7.87 23.16
C TYR A 48 -18.94 -8.08 23.36
N GLU A 49 -18.11 -7.07 23.10
CA GLU A 49 -16.69 -7.12 23.43
C GLU A 49 -16.47 -7.27 24.95
N ALA A 50 -17.11 -6.45 25.77
CA ALA A 50 -17.01 -6.54 27.23
C ALA A 50 -17.51 -7.90 27.77
N LEU A 51 -18.47 -8.52 27.08
CA LEU A 51 -18.99 -9.83 27.41
C LEU A 51 -17.95 -10.94 27.16
N ILE A 52 -17.23 -10.89 26.03
CA ILE A 52 -16.17 -11.84 25.66
C ILE A 52 -14.92 -11.65 26.52
N ARG A 53 -14.59 -10.40 26.86
CA ARG A 53 -13.50 -10.06 27.79
C ARG A 53 -13.77 -10.53 29.23
N GLY A 54 -15.00 -10.91 29.56
CA GLY A 54 -15.39 -11.36 30.90
C GLY A 54 -15.57 -10.23 31.92
N GLU A 55 -15.71 -8.98 31.47
CA GLU A 55 -15.89 -7.82 32.36
C GLU A 55 -17.31 -7.80 32.97
N VAL A 56 -18.29 -8.20 32.16
CA VAL A 56 -19.72 -8.19 32.51
C VAL A 56 -20.34 -9.58 32.55
N SER A 57 -19.58 -10.64 32.23
CA SER A 57 -20.03 -12.03 32.23
C SER A 57 -19.06 -12.94 32.98
N HIS A 58 -19.52 -14.13 33.39
CA HIS A 58 -18.67 -15.16 33.98
C HIS A 58 -17.95 -16.03 32.93
N PHE A 59 -18.19 -15.77 31.64
CA PHE A 59 -17.59 -16.52 30.55
C PHE A 59 -16.24 -15.90 30.17
N SER A 60 -15.22 -16.75 29.97
CA SER A 60 -13.96 -16.33 29.37
C SER A 60 -13.95 -16.64 27.87
N ALA A 61 -13.22 -15.86 27.10
CA ALA A 61 -13.06 -16.07 25.66
C ALA A 61 -12.57 -17.49 25.32
N TYR A 62 -11.73 -18.08 26.17
CA TYR A 62 -11.27 -19.46 26.04
C TYR A 62 -12.39 -20.50 26.21
N MET A 63 -13.30 -20.29 27.16
CA MET A 63 -14.47 -21.16 27.35
C MET A 63 -15.40 -21.09 26.14
N LEU A 64 -15.65 -19.89 25.63
CA LEU A 64 -16.47 -19.67 24.43
C LEU A 64 -15.87 -20.37 23.20
N HIS A 65 -14.57 -20.23 22.99
CA HIS A 65 -13.88 -20.90 21.88
C HIS A 65 -13.97 -22.43 21.99
N ASN A 66 -13.68 -23.01 23.17
CA ASN A 66 -13.72 -24.46 23.35
C ASN A 66 -15.12 -25.06 23.27
N ALA A 67 -16.15 -24.32 23.72
CA ALA A 67 -17.54 -24.72 23.57
C ALA A 67 -17.94 -24.83 22.09
N LEU A 68 -17.46 -23.92 21.24
CA LEU A 68 -17.69 -23.95 19.79
C LEU A 68 -16.91 -25.06 19.07
N VAL A 69 -15.72 -25.41 19.56
CA VAL A 69 -14.88 -26.47 18.98
C VAL A 69 -15.29 -27.88 19.42
N GLY A 70 -16.07 -28.01 20.50
CA GLY A 70 -16.64 -29.28 20.96
C GLY A 70 -15.68 -30.15 21.79
N LYS A 71 -14.75 -29.57 22.56
CA LYS A 71 -13.84 -30.34 23.44
C LYS A 71 -14.60 -30.93 24.65
N LYS A 72 -14.39 -32.23 24.93
CA LYS A 72 -14.98 -32.96 26.08
C LYS A 72 -14.53 -32.34 27.42
N GLY A 73 -15.49 -31.94 28.26
CA GLY A 73 -15.26 -31.36 29.59
C GLY A 73 -16.14 -30.16 29.93
N PHE A 74 -16.83 -29.56 28.94
CA PHE A 74 -17.88 -28.57 29.14
C PHE A 74 -19.25 -29.25 29.00
N SER A 75 -20.06 -29.21 30.05
CA SER A 75 -21.32 -29.95 30.19
C SER A 75 -22.33 -29.65 29.09
N GLU A 76 -22.93 -30.70 28.51
CA GLU A 76 -24.08 -30.64 27.60
C GLU A 76 -25.33 -29.97 28.22
N GLU A 77 -25.39 -29.76 29.54
CA GLU A 77 -26.50 -29.07 30.20
C GLU A 77 -26.47 -27.54 30.02
N GLU A 78 -25.28 -26.93 29.81
CA GLU A 78 -25.17 -25.50 29.46
C GLU A 78 -25.41 -25.23 27.96
N GLY A 79 -25.28 -26.28 27.12
CA GLY A 79 -25.45 -26.23 25.66
C GLY A 79 -26.89 -26.19 25.14
N LYS A 80 -27.91 -26.28 26.01
CA LYS A 80 -29.33 -26.21 25.61
C LYS A 80 -29.87 -24.79 25.45
N LYS A 81 -29.10 -23.74 25.77
CA LYS A 81 -29.50 -22.34 25.53
C LYS A 81 -28.60 -21.68 24.48
N GLY A 82 -28.99 -21.88 23.22
CA GLY A 82 -28.55 -21.07 22.08
C GLY A 82 -27.17 -21.44 21.54
N LYS A 83 -27.14 -22.08 20.37
CA LYS A 83 -25.93 -22.19 19.53
C LYS A 83 -25.54 -20.78 19.06
N SER A 84 -24.79 -20.04 19.86
CA SER A 84 -24.39 -18.65 19.58
C SER A 84 -23.10 -18.54 18.76
N GLY A 85 -22.84 -19.51 17.88
CA GLY A 85 -21.68 -19.48 17.00
C GLY A 85 -21.41 -20.75 16.21
N THR A 86 -20.37 -20.69 15.36
CA THR A 86 -19.97 -21.75 14.42
C THR A 86 -18.46 -21.99 14.48
N LYS A 87 -18.01 -23.22 14.18
CA LYS A 87 -16.59 -23.56 14.00
C LYS A 87 -16.19 -23.36 12.54
N LEU A 88 -15.06 -22.73 12.27
CA LEU A 88 -14.44 -22.60 10.95
C LEU A 88 -13.09 -23.32 10.95
N GLU A 89 -13.01 -24.42 10.20
CA GLU A 89 -11.76 -25.16 9.96
C GLU A 89 -11.08 -24.62 8.70
N LEU A 90 -9.81 -24.20 8.81
CA LEU A 90 -9.07 -23.70 7.66
C LEU A 90 -8.29 -24.83 6.97
N THR A 91 -8.43 -24.88 5.65
CA THR A 91 -7.66 -25.76 4.78
C THR A 91 -6.73 -24.91 3.93
N ILE A 92 -5.43 -24.96 4.22
CA ILE A 92 -4.41 -24.20 3.48
C ILE A 92 -4.05 -24.99 2.20
N PRO A 93 -4.31 -24.45 0.99
CA PRO A 93 -3.95 -25.07 -0.28
C PRO A 93 -2.43 -25.21 -0.42
N LYS A 94 -1.96 -26.02 -1.38
CA LYS A 94 -0.52 -26.13 -1.64
C LYS A 94 0.02 -24.85 -2.29
N ALA A 95 1.31 -24.56 -2.12
CA ALA A 95 1.95 -23.38 -2.70
C ALA A 95 1.70 -23.25 -4.23
N GLU A 96 1.81 -24.36 -4.97
CA GLU A 96 1.55 -24.40 -6.43
C GLU A 96 0.11 -24.02 -6.81
N GLU A 97 -0.87 -24.34 -5.96
CA GLU A 97 -2.28 -24.00 -6.18
C GLU A 97 -2.53 -22.52 -5.85
N ILE A 98 -1.86 -22.00 -4.81
CA ILE A 98 -1.91 -20.57 -4.46
C ILE A 98 -1.31 -19.75 -5.62
N ASP A 99 -0.15 -20.14 -6.15
CA ASP A 99 0.50 -19.46 -7.28
C ASP A 99 -0.39 -19.48 -8.54
N ALA A 100 -1.09 -20.59 -8.79
CA ALA A 100 -2.02 -20.71 -9.91
C ALA A 100 -3.28 -19.85 -9.75
N MET A 101 -3.80 -19.69 -8.53
CA MET A 101 -4.94 -18.81 -8.24
C MET A 101 -4.54 -17.33 -8.36
N VAL A 102 -3.37 -16.96 -7.83
CA VAL A 102 -2.81 -15.62 -7.97
C VAL A 102 -2.57 -15.27 -9.44
N ALA A 103 -2.05 -16.20 -10.25
CA ALA A 103 -1.86 -16.01 -11.69
C ALA A 103 -3.17 -15.79 -12.47
N LYS A 104 -4.31 -16.25 -11.93
CA LYS A 104 -5.65 -16.03 -12.49
C LYS A 104 -6.35 -14.79 -11.92
N GLY A 105 -5.74 -14.09 -10.96
CA GLY A 105 -6.36 -12.97 -10.24
C GLY A 105 -7.44 -13.39 -9.26
N GLU A 106 -7.44 -14.65 -8.81
CA GLU A 106 -8.38 -15.17 -7.81
C GLU A 106 -7.78 -15.06 -6.39
N GLU A 107 -8.59 -14.63 -5.42
CA GLU A 107 -8.17 -14.55 -4.01
C GLU A 107 -8.11 -15.96 -3.39
N PRO A 108 -6.95 -16.39 -2.85
CA PRO A 108 -6.84 -17.70 -2.22
C PRO A 108 -7.55 -17.68 -0.85
N VAL A 109 -8.73 -18.30 -0.79
CA VAL A 109 -9.54 -18.44 0.42
C VAL A 109 -9.22 -19.78 1.10
N PHE A 110 -8.84 -19.72 2.37
CA PHE A 110 -8.52 -20.89 3.21
C PHE A 110 -9.75 -21.51 3.88
N GLY A 111 -10.84 -20.76 3.98
CA GLY A 111 -12.13 -21.23 4.47
C GLY A 111 -13.18 -20.12 4.55
N SER A 112 -14.45 -20.50 4.50
CA SER A 112 -15.57 -19.59 4.71
C SER A 112 -16.64 -20.21 5.60
N ALA A 113 -17.29 -19.37 6.41
CA ALA A 113 -18.44 -19.75 7.23
C ALA A 113 -19.54 -18.69 7.09
N THR A 114 -20.77 -19.12 6.89
CA THR A 114 -21.95 -18.24 6.84
C THR A 114 -22.68 -18.26 8.16
N VAL A 115 -23.02 -17.09 8.67
CA VAL A 115 -23.53 -16.87 10.02
C VAL A 115 -24.74 -15.94 9.95
N SER A 116 -25.89 -16.40 10.46
CA SER A 116 -27.14 -15.62 10.42
C SER A 116 -27.33 -14.81 11.70
N VAL A 117 -27.19 -13.49 11.62
CA VAL A 117 -27.25 -12.60 12.79
C VAL A 117 -28.52 -11.75 12.76
N GLY A 118 -29.21 -11.70 13.91
CA GLY A 118 -30.38 -10.84 14.10
C GLY A 118 -30.01 -9.37 14.29
N SER A 119 -30.99 -8.47 14.18
CA SER A 119 -30.80 -7.03 14.40
C SER A 119 -30.20 -6.74 15.78
N PHE A 120 -29.07 -6.03 15.80
CA PHE A 120 -28.24 -5.73 16.97
C PHE A 120 -27.79 -6.97 17.77
N GLY A 121 -27.86 -8.15 17.14
CA GLY A 121 -27.36 -9.42 17.65
C GLY A 121 -25.88 -9.61 17.36
N ALA A 122 -25.33 -10.69 17.93
CA ALA A 122 -23.98 -11.12 17.65
C ALA A 122 -23.89 -12.64 17.51
N GLN A 123 -22.95 -13.11 16.70
CA GLN A 123 -22.56 -14.51 16.63
C GLN A 123 -21.04 -14.65 16.61
N LEU A 124 -20.56 -15.78 17.15
CA LEU A 124 -19.14 -16.10 17.24
C LEU A 124 -18.71 -17.10 16.16
N VAL A 125 -17.50 -16.95 15.64
CA VAL A 125 -16.85 -17.93 14.76
C VAL A 125 -15.50 -18.29 15.33
N ALA A 126 -15.31 -19.54 15.73
CA ALA A 126 -14.03 -20.05 16.22
C ALA A 126 -13.17 -20.51 15.04
N ILE A 127 -12.00 -19.92 14.85
CA ILE A 127 -11.07 -20.29 13.78
C ILE A 127 -10.15 -21.40 14.30
N THR A 128 -10.08 -22.51 13.58
CA THR A 128 -9.23 -23.66 13.90
C THR A 128 -8.42 -24.10 12.71
N VAL A 129 -7.15 -24.46 12.93
CA VAL A 129 -6.23 -24.93 11.89
C VAL A 129 -5.48 -26.16 12.39
N ASP A 130 -5.40 -27.18 11.56
CA ASP A 130 -4.62 -28.39 11.84
C ASP A 130 -3.11 -28.14 11.65
N GLU A 131 -2.28 -28.78 12.48
CA GLU A 131 -0.81 -28.69 12.41
C GLU A 131 -0.25 -28.98 11.00
N LYS A 132 -0.82 -29.97 10.32
CA LYS A 132 -0.43 -30.34 8.95
C LYS A 132 -0.73 -29.23 7.95
N ASN A 133 -1.84 -28.51 8.11
CA ASN A 133 -2.21 -27.40 7.24
C ASN A 133 -1.37 -26.16 7.57
N LEU A 134 -1.13 -25.90 8.86
CA LEU A 134 -0.31 -24.78 9.32
C LEU A 134 1.14 -24.86 8.81
N SER A 135 1.70 -26.07 8.71
CA SER A 135 3.04 -26.30 8.16
C SER A 135 3.19 -25.90 6.69
N ARG A 136 2.08 -25.82 5.94
CA ARG A 136 2.06 -25.44 4.51
C ARG A 136 2.13 -23.92 4.31
N LEU A 137 1.85 -23.13 5.34
CA LEU A 137 1.94 -21.68 5.26
C LEU A 137 3.43 -21.25 5.28
N PRO A 138 3.91 -20.45 4.32
CA PRO A 138 5.28 -19.91 4.35
C PRO A 138 5.54 -19.05 5.60
N GLU A 139 6.80 -18.94 6.04
CA GLU A 139 7.14 -18.05 7.15
C GLU A 139 7.03 -16.58 6.73
N GLY A 140 6.33 -15.76 7.51
CA GLY A 140 6.16 -14.32 7.26
C GLY A 140 4.92 -13.93 6.46
N ILE A 141 4.08 -14.88 6.04
CA ILE A 141 2.79 -14.60 5.39
C ILE A 141 1.67 -14.79 6.40
N ASP A 142 0.91 -13.73 6.67
CA ASP A 142 -0.20 -13.73 7.62
C ASP A 142 -1.56 -13.68 6.90
N PRO A 143 -2.51 -14.57 7.23
CA PRO A 143 -3.86 -14.55 6.68
C PRO A 143 -4.67 -13.34 7.17
N SER A 144 -5.64 -12.91 6.39
CA SER A 144 -6.62 -11.89 6.76
C SER A 144 -8.03 -12.48 6.88
N VAL A 145 -8.81 -11.92 7.81
CA VAL A 145 -10.22 -12.23 8.01
C VAL A 145 -11.05 -11.10 7.43
N SER A 146 -12.01 -11.40 6.56
CA SER A 146 -12.97 -10.43 6.01
C SER A 146 -14.40 -10.89 6.22
N VAL A 147 -15.30 -9.93 6.47
CA VAL A 147 -16.73 -10.19 6.65
C VAL A 147 -17.54 -9.29 5.72
N SER A 148 -18.41 -9.87 4.92
CA SER A 148 -19.22 -9.12 3.95
C SER A 148 -20.36 -8.35 4.63
N GLY A 149 -20.27 -7.02 4.68
CA GLY A 149 -21.40 -6.14 5.01
C GLY A 149 -21.77 -6.01 6.49
N GLY A 150 -20.93 -6.49 7.42
CA GLY A 150 -21.17 -6.43 8.86
C GLY A 150 -19.95 -5.93 9.63
N ASP A 151 -20.19 -5.40 10.84
CA ASP A 151 -19.11 -5.04 11.76
C ASP A 151 -18.59 -6.32 12.44
N PHE A 152 -17.28 -6.45 12.56
CA PHE A 152 -16.67 -7.61 13.18
C PHE A 152 -15.42 -7.26 13.97
N ARG A 153 -15.13 -8.07 14.99
CA ARG A 153 -13.93 -7.94 15.83
C ARG A 153 -13.26 -9.29 15.93
N VAL A 154 -11.93 -9.33 15.84
CA VAL A 154 -11.16 -10.56 16.00
C VAL A 154 -10.45 -10.52 17.34
N PHE A 155 -10.67 -11.54 18.17
CA PHE A 155 -10.07 -11.69 19.49
C PHE A 155 -8.92 -12.68 19.42
N VAL A 156 -7.74 -12.24 19.87
CA VAL A 156 -6.54 -13.08 20.05
C VAL A 156 -6.49 -13.50 21.50
N ILE A 157 -6.61 -14.81 21.77
CA ILE A 157 -6.75 -15.37 23.12
C ILE A 157 -5.50 -16.18 23.45
N ARG A 158 -4.86 -15.91 24.60
CA ARG A 158 -3.71 -16.69 25.10
C ARG A 158 -3.87 -16.92 26.60
N GLY A 159 -3.60 -18.14 27.09
CA GLY A 159 -3.61 -18.39 28.54
C GLY A 159 -4.98 -18.29 29.22
N GLY A 160 -6.08 -18.17 28.47
CA GLY A 160 -7.44 -17.99 29.01
C GLY A 160 -7.98 -16.55 28.91
N SER A 161 -7.14 -15.58 28.55
CA SER A 161 -7.47 -14.16 28.47
C SER A 161 -7.33 -13.61 27.06
N VAL A 162 -8.09 -12.56 26.75
CA VAL A 162 -7.93 -11.80 25.51
C VAL A 162 -6.67 -10.95 25.62
N VAL A 163 -5.73 -11.14 24.70
CA VAL A 163 -4.47 -10.39 24.63
C VAL A 163 -4.64 -9.16 23.74
N GLU A 164 -5.31 -9.34 22.60
CA GLU A 164 -5.49 -8.29 21.60
C GLU A 164 -6.87 -8.41 20.96
N VAL A 165 -7.46 -7.26 20.64
CA VAL A 165 -8.70 -7.15 19.86
C VAL A 165 -8.36 -6.39 18.59
N LEU A 166 -8.43 -7.08 17.47
CA LEU A 166 -8.20 -6.52 16.15
C LEU A 166 -9.55 -6.06 15.59
N SER A 167 -9.66 -4.76 15.31
CA SER A 167 -10.84 -4.13 14.72
C SER A 167 -10.41 -3.21 13.59
N GLY A 168 -11.02 -3.35 12.41
CA GLY A 168 -10.73 -2.51 11.24
C GLY A 168 -11.85 -2.60 10.22
N GLY A 169 -12.06 -1.53 9.46
CA GLY A 169 -13.01 -1.57 8.33
C GLY A 169 -12.41 -2.36 7.17
N GLY A 170 -13.04 -3.47 6.77
CA GLY A 170 -12.57 -4.29 5.64
C GLY A 170 -11.99 -5.64 6.09
N ALA A 171 -10.77 -5.96 5.67
CA ALA A 171 -10.08 -7.18 6.06
C ALA A 171 -9.10 -6.91 7.23
N VAL A 172 -9.03 -7.84 8.19
CA VAL A 172 -8.17 -7.73 9.38
C VAL A 172 -7.09 -8.81 9.32
N THR A 173 -5.83 -8.41 9.24
CA THR A 173 -4.67 -9.32 9.18
C THR A 173 -4.37 -9.94 10.55
N LEU A 174 -4.22 -11.27 10.58
CA LEU A 174 -3.85 -12.04 11.76
C LEU A 174 -2.32 -12.05 11.92
N LYS A 175 -1.77 -11.02 12.58
CA LYS A 175 -0.31 -10.87 12.75
C LYS A 175 0.33 -12.08 13.44
N ASP A 176 1.51 -12.48 12.97
CA ASP A 176 2.34 -13.58 13.50
C ASP A 176 1.57 -14.93 13.59
N PHE A 177 0.64 -15.19 12.68
CA PHE A 177 -0.29 -16.32 12.74
C PHE A 177 0.43 -17.65 12.92
N LYS A 178 1.51 -17.88 12.15
CA LYS A 178 2.31 -19.10 12.21
C LYS A 178 3.16 -19.23 13.48
N LYS A 179 3.70 -18.12 14.00
CA LYS A 179 4.51 -18.15 15.24
C LYS A 179 3.64 -18.34 16.48
N LEU A 180 2.52 -17.63 16.54
CA LEU A 180 1.58 -17.67 17.66
C LEU A 180 0.84 -19.00 17.78
N SER A 181 0.70 -19.71 16.66
CA SER A 181 0.16 -21.07 16.63
C SER A 181 1.22 -22.15 16.88
N ASN A 182 2.50 -21.93 16.55
CA ASN A 182 3.62 -22.88 16.74
C ASN A 182 4.22 -22.93 18.16
N ASP A 183 3.73 -22.15 19.13
CA ASP A 183 4.18 -22.15 20.54
C ASP A 183 3.70 -23.42 21.29
N PHE A 184 3.99 -24.58 20.70
CA PHE A 184 3.51 -25.93 21.04
C PHE A 184 4.32 -26.62 22.14
N SER A 185 5.44 -26.03 22.55
CA SER A 185 6.32 -26.63 23.55
C SER A 185 5.88 -26.22 24.96
N GLU A 186 5.33 -27.21 25.67
CA GLU A 186 5.02 -27.25 27.11
C GLU A 186 3.71 -26.55 27.59
N LYS A 187 2.65 -27.37 27.67
CA LYS A 187 1.31 -27.16 28.24
C LYS A 187 0.30 -26.50 27.29
N GLU A 188 -0.80 -27.21 27.03
CA GLU A 188 -1.98 -26.77 26.25
C GLU A 188 -2.59 -25.41 26.66
N ARG A 189 -2.12 -24.82 27.77
CA ARG A 189 -2.56 -23.52 28.29
C ARG A 189 -2.03 -22.31 27.51
N ASN A 190 -0.92 -22.42 26.78
CA ASN A 190 -0.32 -21.28 26.06
C ASN A 190 -0.67 -21.18 24.57
N LYS A 191 -1.55 -22.04 24.05
CA LYS A 191 -2.00 -21.97 22.65
C LYS A 191 -2.74 -20.66 22.39
N THR A 192 -2.34 -19.97 21.31
CA THR A 192 -3.06 -18.79 20.83
C THR A 192 -4.29 -19.23 20.03
N LEU A 193 -5.46 -18.73 20.39
CA LEU A 193 -6.74 -19.03 19.75
C LEU A 193 -7.33 -17.77 19.14
N PHE A 194 -8.03 -17.92 18.02
CA PHE A 194 -8.67 -16.82 17.31
C PHE A 194 -10.18 -16.98 17.34
N LEU A 195 -10.87 -15.95 17.80
CA LEU A 195 -12.33 -15.92 17.88
C LEU A 195 -12.84 -14.68 17.16
N VAL A 196 -13.68 -14.85 16.16
CA VAL A 196 -14.29 -13.74 15.41
C VAL A 196 -15.68 -13.48 15.95
N LEU A 197 -15.96 -12.23 16.28
CA LEU A 197 -17.28 -11.74 16.66
C LEU A 197 -17.88 -11.00 15.48
N VAL A 198 -19.04 -11.46 14.99
CA VAL A 198 -19.81 -10.79 13.94
C VAL A 198 -21.02 -10.09 14.57
N ILE A 199 -21.17 -8.80 14.29
CA ILE A 199 -22.21 -7.94 14.89
C ILE A 199 -23.16 -7.44 13.79
N GLY A 200 -24.45 -7.73 13.95
CA GLY A 200 -25.49 -7.31 13.02
C GLY A 200 -25.99 -5.90 13.33
N LEU A 201 -25.31 -4.86 12.84
CA LEU A 201 -25.73 -3.46 13.03
C LEU A 201 -26.82 -3.02 12.04
N HIS A 202 -27.86 -3.84 11.86
CA HIS A 202 -29.00 -3.56 10.96
C HIS A 202 -30.29 -3.30 11.73
N LYS A 203 -31.21 -2.53 11.11
CA LYS A 203 -32.42 -2.01 11.76
C LYS A 203 -33.54 -3.05 11.94
N SER A 204 -33.63 -4.10 11.10
CA SER A 204 -34.69 -5.12 11.21
C SER A 204 -34.34 -6.41 10.46
N GLY A 205 -34.78 -7.56 10.98
CA GLY A 205 -34.67 -8.87 10.33
C GLY A 205 -33.42 -9.67 10.72
N LYS A 206 -33.18 -10.77 10.01
CA LYS A 206 -31.93 -11.54 10.07
C LYS A 206 -31.14 -11.29 8.79
N GLN A 207 -29.83 -11.10 8.92
CA GLN A 207 -28.91 -10.98 7.79
C GLN A 207 -27.84 -12.06 7.91
N ASP A 208 -27.48 -12.63 6.76
CA ASP A 208 -26.44 -13.64 6.68
C ASP A 208 -25.12 -12.98 6.33
N TYR A 209 -24.13 -13.17 7.20
CA TYR A 209 -22.78 -12.66 7.05
C TYR A 209 -21.85 -13.82 6.70
N THR A 210 -21.04 -13.65 5.66
CA THR A 210 -20.03 -14.64 5.28
C THR A 210 -18.68 -14.18 5.80
N VAL A 211 -18.11 -14.94 6.75
CA VAL A 211 -16.75 -14.78 7.24
C VAL A 211 -15.82 -15.56 6.32
N LYS A 212 -14.85 -14.89 5.72
CA LYS A 212 -13.81 -15.50 4.89
C LYS A 212 -12.46 -15.32 5.55
N VAL A 213 -11.64 -16.36 5.51
CA VAL A 213 -10.24 -16.28 5.89
C VAL A 213 -9.41 -16.68 4.67
N GLY A 214 -8.49 -15.82 4.26
CA GLY A 214 -7.65 -16.03 3.08
C GLY A 214 -6.38 -15.19 3.16
N LEU A 215 -5.54 -15.24 2.14
CA LEU A 215 -4.48 -14.23 2.05
C LEU A 215 -5.12 -12.86 1.83
N PRO A 216 -4.57 -11.79 2.43
CA PRO A 216 -4.94 -10.45 1.99
C PRO A 216 -4.77 -10.40 0.48
N ALA A 217 -5.70 -9.76 -0.22
CA ALA A 217 -5.54 -9.47 -1.64
C ALA A 217 -4.14 -8.88 -1.80
N TYR A 218 -3.29 -9.51 -2.62
CA TYR A 218 -1.99 -8.93 -2.91
C TYR A 218 -2.32 -7.57 -3.51
N PRO A 219 -2.01 -6.45 -2.82
CA PRO A 219 -2.33 -5.15 -3.36
C PRO A 219 -1.68 -5.07 -4.72
N THR A 220 -2.46 -4.70 -5.74
CA THR A 220 -1.90 -4.50 -7.07
C THR A 220 -0.82 -3.42 -6.97
N LEU A 221 0.13 -3.40 -7.91
CA LEU A 221 1.17 -2.36 -7.94
C LEU A 221 0.57 -0.93 -7.88
N ASP A 222 -0.68 -0.79 -8.34
CA ASP A 222 -1.50 0.42 -8.26
C ASP A 222 -2.05 0.71 -6.85
N GLU A 223 -2.41 -0.28 -6.04
CA GLU A 223 -2.79 -0.08 -4.63
C GLU A 223 -1.57 0.15 -3.73
N LEU A 224 -0.45 -0.50 -4.04
CA LEU A 224 0.81 -0.48 -3.29
C LEU A 224 1.53 0.86 -3.27
N VAL A 225 1.39 1.63 -4.34
CA VAL A 225 1.97 2.96 -4.49
C VAL A 225 0.88 4.04 -4.28
N GLY A 226 -0.35 3.61 -4.00
CA GLY A 226 -1.58 4.38 -4.16
C GLY A 226 -1.91 4.55 -5.64
N GLU A 227 -3.20 4.61 -5.98
CA GLU A 227 -3.61 5.29 -7.21
C GLU A 227 -2.93 6.66 -7.12
N TYR A 228 -1.94 6.92 -7.97
CA TYR A 228 -1.51 8.29 -8.16
C TYR A 228 -2.80 9.01 -8.51
N PRO A 229 -3.31 9.93 -7.65
CA PRO A 229 -4.50 10.69 -7.98
C PRO A 229 -4.09 11.34 -9.27
N ALA A 230 -4.70 10.88 -10.37
CA ALA A 230 -4.09 10.92 -11.68
C ALA A 230 -3.30 12.22 -11.76
N ALA A 231 -1.96 12.15 -11.82
CA ALA A 231 -1.14 13.36 -11.85
C ALA A 231 -1.51 14.26 -13.06
N TYR A 232 -2.41 13.73 -13.91
CA TYR A 232 -3.09 14.29 -15.06
C TYR A 232 -4.64 14.25 -15.03
N GLY A 233 -5.31 13.75 -13.98
CA GLY A 233 -6.78 13.52 -13.98
C GLY A 233 -7.60 14.48 -13.13
N GLY A 234 -6.96 15.44 -12.44
CA GLY A 234 -7.60 16.74 -12.30
C GLY A 234 -7.44 17.49 -13.62
N SER A 235 -8.52 17.98 -14.23
CA SER A 235 -8.42 18.88 -15.40
C SER A 235 -7.42 19.99 -15.07
N LEU A 236 -6.19 19.90 -15.58
CA LEU A 236 -5.15 20.91 -15.38
C LEU A 236 -5.65 22.19 -16.04
N ARG A 237 -6.30 23.03 -15.24
CA ARG A 237 -6.76 24.36 -15.65
C ARG A 237 -5.52 25.19 -15.94
N VAL A 238 -5.35 25.63 -17.18
CA VAL A 238 -4.20 26.40 -17.70
C VAL A 238 -3.86 27.63 -16.84
N TYR A 239 -4.83 28.14 -16.08
CA TYR A 239 -4.72 29.32 -15.22
C TYR A 239 -4.35 29.01 -13.75
N THR A 240 -4.01 27.77 -13.39
CA THR A 240 -3.62 27.44 -12.01
C THR A 240 -2.12 27.64 -11.82
N LEU A 241 -1.72 28.41 -10.79
CA LEU A 241 -0.31 28.60 -10.40
C LEU A 241 0.33 27.37 -9.72
N ARG A 242 -0.35 26.22 -9.69
CA ARG A 242 0.22 24.97 -9.19
C ARG A 242 1.20 24.45 -10.23
N LEU A 243 2.48 24.37 -9.88
CA LEU A 243 3.54 23.75 -10.71
C LEU A 243 3.40 22.22 -10.70
N ALA A 244 2.30 21.70 -11.25
CA ALA A 244 2.03 20.27 -11.39
C ALA A 244 1.84 19.92 -12.88
N GLY A 245 2.26 18.71 -13.30
CA GLY A 245 2.09 18.23 -14.68
C GLY A 245 3.05 18.82 -15.72
N LEU A 246 4.15 19.48 -15.29
CA LEU A 246 5.12 20.09 -16.19
C LEU A 246 5.91 19.02 -16.99
N SER A 247 5.70 18.98 -18.30
CA SER A 247 6.44 18.09 -19.21
C SER A 247 7.73 18.73 -19.70
N LEU A 248 8.87 18.13 -19.35
CA LEU A 248 10.19 18.56 -19.82
C LEU A 248 10.27 18.57 -21.36
N TYR A 249 9.77 17.51 -22.01
CA TYR A 249 9.81 17.40 -23.46
C TYR A 249 8.97 18.47 -24.15
N GLY A 250 7.77 18.77 -23.61
CA GLY A 250 6.95 19.87 -24.10
C GLY A 250 7.67 21.22 -24.04
N GLY A 251 8.34 21.50 -22.93
CA GLY A 251 9.16 22.72 -22.78
C GLY A 251 10.31 22.79 -23.79
N ILE A 252 10.99 21.67 -24.06
CA ILE A 252 12.06 21.61 -25.06
C ILE A 252 11.51 21.87 -26.47
N PHE A 253 10.42 21.21 -26.86
CA PHE A 253 9.83 21.40 -28.19
C PHE A 253 9.32 22.83 -28.40
N CYS A 254 8.62 23.40 -27.42
CA CYS A 254 8.14 24.78 -27.50
C CYS A 254 9.30 25.78 -27.56
N SER A 255 10.33 25.62 -26.73
CA SER A 255 11.49 26.54 -26.73
C SER A 255 12.29 26.45 -28.03
N LEU A 256 12.47 25.25 -28.59
CA LEU A 256 13.10 25.06 -29.89
C LEU A 256 12.28 25.68 -31.02
N ALA A 257 10.96 25.49 -31.03
CA ALA A 257 10.07 26.08 -32.03
C ALA A 257 10.10 27.61 -32.01
N VAL A 258 10.08 28.21 -30.81
CA VAL A 258 10.19 29.67 -30.63
C VAL A 258 11.56 30.17 -31.10
N LEU A 259 12.65 29.49 -30.74
CA LEU A 259 14.00 29.87 -31.17
C LEU A 259 14.14 29.85 -32.70
N LEU A 260 13.67 28.79 -33.35
CA LEU A 260 13.73 28.66 -34.80
C LEU A 260 12.85 29.70 -35.51
N SER A 261 11.66 29.97 -34.97
CA SER A 261 10.75 31.00 -35.49
C SER A 261 11.36 32.39 -35.38
N TRP A 262 11.98 32.70 -34.24
CA TRP A 262 12.67 33.97 -34.00
C TRP A 262 13.92 34.12 -34.88
N ALA A 263 14.72 33.07 -35.02
CA ALA A 263 15.88 33.06 -35.91
C ALA A 263 15.46 33.33 -37.36
N ARG A 264 14.33 32.76 -37.79
CA ARG A 264 13.78 32.98 -39.12
C ARG A 264 13.25 34.40 -39.31
N ALA A 265 12.58 34.97 -38.30
CA ALA A 265 12.09 36.34 -38.33
C ALA A 265 13.23 37.37 -38.37
N THR A 266 14.32 37.11 -37.65
CA THR A 266 15.49 38.01 -37.56
C THR A 266 16.58 37.73 -38.59
N ARG A 267 16.39 36.71 -39.45
CA ARG A 267 17.40 36.19 -40.39
C ARG A 267 18.73 35.81 -39.70
N ALA A 268 18.68 35.47 -38.42
CA ALA A 268 19.83 34.97 -37.69
C ALA A 268 20.17 33.52 -38.09
N ASP A 269 21.46 33.18 -38.00
CA ASP A 269 21.93 31.83 -38.27
C ASP A 269 21.51 30.89 -37.11
N ALA A 270 20.45 30.13 -37.32
CA ALA A 270 19.87 29.24 -36.30
C ALA A 270 20.88 28.25 -35.71
N TRP A 271 21.84 27.78 -36.52
CA TRP A 271 22.88 26.86 -36.06
C TRP A 271 23.83 27.50 -35.05
N ARG A 272 24.16 28.78 -35.23
CA ARG A 272 24.97 29.53 -34.25
C ARG A 272 24.25 29.72 -32.93
N LEU A 273 22.93 29.97 -33.00
CA LEU A 273 22.11 30.11 -31.80
C LEU A 273 22.02 28.79 -31.03
N LEU A 274 21.83 27.67 -31.73
CA LEU A 274 21.82 26.34 -31.13
C LEU A 274 23.15 25.98 -30.47
N ASP A 275 24.28 26.28 -31.12
CA ASP A 275 25.62 26.07 -30.54
C ASP A 275 25.80 26.90 -29.26
N ALA A 276 25.35 28.15 -29.26
CA ALA A 276 25.43 29.02 -28.09
C ALA A 276 24.59 28.51 -26.90
N LEU A 277 23.52 27.75 -27.16
CA LEU A 277 22.64 27.19 -26.13
C LEU A 277 23.20 25.95 -25.43
N VAL A 278 24.27 25.33 -25.93
CA VAL A 278 24.85 24.11 -25.34
C VAL A 278 25.24 24.33 -23.87
N LEU A 279 25.96 25.41 -23.59
CA LEU A 279 26.43 25.72 -22.24
C LEU A 279 25.27 26.01 -21.25
N PRO A 280 24.34 26.95 -21.53
CA PRO A 280 23.25 27.23 -20.60
C PRO A 280 22.30 26.04 -20.45
N THR A 281 22.05 25.24 -21.48
CA THR A 281 21.17 24.07 -21.38
C THR A 281 21.79 22.96 -20.52
N GLY A 282 23.08 22.67 -20.68
CA GLY A 282 23.79 21.72 -19.83
C GLY A 282 23.81 22.13 -18.36
N LEU A 283 24.06 23.42 -18.07
CA LEU A 283 24.02 23.96 -16.71
C LEU A 283 22.60 23.95 -16.12
N ALA A 284 21.59 24.34 -16.90
CA ALA A 284 20.20 24.31 -16.45
C ALA A 284 19.76 22.88 -16.10
N PHE A 285 20.16 21.88 -16.90
CA PHE A 285 19.87 20.48 -16.62
C PHE A 285 20.58 19.99 -15.35
N ALA A 286 21.86 20.35 -15.16
CA ALA A 286 22.58 20.02 -13.94
C ALA A 286 21.89 20.60 -12.70
N LEU A 287 21.52 21.89 -12.73
CA LEU A 287 20.78 22.55 -11.65
C LEU A 287 19.42 21.88 -11.39
N ALA A 288 18.69 21.50 -12.44
CA ALA A 288 17.42 20.79 -12.30
C ALA A 288 17.62 19.44 -11.58
N ARG A 289 18.72 18.73 -11.86
CA ARG A 289 19.06 17.46 -11.19
C ARG A 289 19.52 17.63 -9.75
N VAL A 290 20.19 18.72 -9.41
CA VAL A 290 20.42 19.09 -7.99
C VAL A 290 19.07 19.25 -7.28
N GLY A 291 18.13 19.99 -7.88
CA GLY A 291 16.78 20.14 -7.34
C GLY A 291 16.05 18.81 -7.16
N CYS A 292 16.12 17.90 -8.14
CA CYS A 292 15.54 16.56 -8.01
C CYS A 292 16.16 15.76 -6.85
N TYR A 293 17.47 15.85 -6.67
CA TYR A 293 18.16 15.16 -5.58
C TYR A 293 17.75 15.71 -4.21
N LEU A 294 17.72 17.04 -4.05
CA LEU A 294 17.29 17.69 -2.80
C LEU A 294 15.81 17.42 -2.47
N ASN A 295 14.97 17.29 -3.49
CA ASN A 295 13.56 16.97 -3.36
C ASN A 295 13.29 15.46 -3.19
N GLY A 296 14.31 14.60 -3.24
CA GLY A 296 14.16 13.15 -3.11
C GLY A 296 13.40 12.47 -4.25
N CYS A 297 13.28 13.10 -5.43
CA CYS A 297 12.51 12.57 -6.55
C CYS A 297 13.40 12.06 -7.69
N CYS A 298 12.87 11.15 -8.53
CA CYS A 298 13.58 10.57 -9.69
C CYS A 298 14.82 9.73 -9.33
N ALA A 299 14.77 8.99 -8.23
CA ALA A 299 15.84 8.06 -7.83
C ALA A 299 15.85 6.81 -8.72
N GLY A 300 16.96 6.07 -8.67
CA GLY A 300 17.14 4.84 -9.42
C GLY A 300 16.42 3.64 -8.81
N ILE A 301 16.77 2.46 -9.30
CA ILE A 301 16.36 1.19 -8.70
C ILE A 301 17.06 0.96 -7.35
N ALA A 302 16.45 0.12 -6.49
CA ALA A 302 17.03 -0.29 -5.21
C ALA A 302 18.32 -1.10 -5.42
N THR A 303 19.31 -0.84 -4.56
CA THR A 303 20.63 -1.48 -4.68
C THR A 303 21.30 -1.67 -3.33
N SER A 304 22.04 -2.77 -3.20
CA SER A 304 22.97 -3.03 -2.11
C SER A 304 24.41 -2.58 -2.42
N SER A 305 24.63 -1.95 -3.58
CA SER A 305 25.95 -1.49 -4.01
C SER A 305 26.48 -0.33 -3.17
N ARG A 306 27.80 -0.20 -3.07
CA ARG A 306 28.51 0.93 -2.41
C ARG A 306 28.18 2.32 -3.00
N TRP A 307 27.55 2.36 -4.17
CA TRP A 307 27.14 3.58 -4.85
C TRP A 307 25.69 3.97 -4.59
N GLY A 308 24.96 3.18 -3.79
CA GLY A 308 23.61 3.51 -3.36
C GLY A 308 23.62 4.58 -2.27
N VAL A 309 22.66 5.50 -2.35
CA VAL A 309 22.45 6.56 -1.35
C VAL A 309 21.15 6.26 -0.60
N PRO A 310 21.14 6.32 0.74
CA PRO A 310 19.93 6.11 1.52
C PRO A 310 18.95 7.26 1.30
N PHE A 311 17.75 6.96 0.81
CA PHE A 311 16.63 7.91 0.75
C PHE A 311 15.61 7.56 1.84
N PRO A 312 15.01 8.56 2.52
CA PRO A 312 13.96 8.33 3.50
C PRO A 312 12.69 7.82 2.81
N LEU A 313 12.08 6.76 3.35
CA LEU A 313 10.85 6.21 2.80
C LEU A 313 9.65 7.01 3.29
N PRO A 314 8.67 7.33 2.41
CA PRO A 314 7.36 7.75 2.88
C PRO A 314 6.77 6.65 3.76
N GLU A 315 6.04 7.03 4.82
CA GLU A 315 5.53 6.12 5.87
C GLU A 315 4.80 4.90 5.28
N ASN A 316 4.05 5.09 4.20
CA ASN A 316 3.28 4.03 3.52
C ASN A 316 4.16 3.00 2.78
N GLY A 317 5.40 3.34 2.42
CA GLY A 317 6.32 2.45 1.70
C GLY A 317 7.22 1.60 2.61
N GLN A 318 7.29 1.93 3.91
CA GLN A 318 8.13 1.23 4.89
C GLN A 318 7.62 -0.18 5.18
N GLU A 319 6.31 -0.37 5.21
CA GLU A 319 5.70 -1.67 5.49
C GLU A 319 6.02 -2.68 4.38
N LEU A 320 5.96 -2.26 3.11
CA LEU A 320 6.14 -3.15 1.98
C LEU A 320 7.58 -3.55 1.68
N PHE A 321 8.53 -2.61 1.83
CA PHE A 321 9.95 -2.92 1.61
C PHE A 321 10.50 -3.88 2.69
N SER A 322 9.88 -3.90 3.87
CA SER A 322 10.23 -4.81 4.96
C SER A 322 9.84 -6.27 4.65
N GLU A 323 8.80 -6.49 3.83
CA GLU A 323 8.35 -7.82 3.40
C GLU A 323 9.20 -8.40 2.25
N ILE A 324 9.69 -7.56 1.33
CA ILE A 324 10.43 -8.01 0.14
C ILE A 324 11.92 -8.28 0.44
N PHE A 325 12.53 -7.55 1.38
CA PHE A 325 13.94 -7.73 1.77
C PHE A 325 14.13 -7.89 3.29
N PRO A 326 13.55 -8.93 3.90
CA PRO A 326 13.48 -9.10 5.36
C PRO A 326 14.86 -9.27 6.03
N LEU A 327 15.87 -9.72 5.27
CA LEU A 327 17.23 -9.96 5.75
C LEU A 327 18.14 -8.73 5.72
N LEU A 328 17.81 -7.70 4.91
CA LEU A 328 18.64 -6.51 4.72
C LEU A 328 18.09 -5.24 5.38
N LEU A 329 16.78 -5.18 5.69
CA LEU A 329 16.10 -3.94 6.06
C LEU A 329 15.43 -3.95 7.44
N LYS A 330 15.75 -4.92 8.30
CA LYS A 330 15.17 -5.02 9.64
C LYS A 330 15.54 -3.78 10.49
N GLY A 331 14.62 -2.82 10.58
CA GLY A 331 14.78 -1.56 11.31
C GLY A 331 15.31 -0.37 10.51
N CYS A 332 15.39 -0.45 9.18
CA CYS A 332 15.89 0.64 8.34
C CYS A 332 14.75 1.55 7.83
N THR A 333 14.71 2.80 8.28
CA THR A 333 13.81 3.86 7.76
C THR A 333 14.24 4.43 6.39
N THR A 334 15.27 3.82 5.77
CA THR A 334 15.90 4.28 4.54
C THR A 334 16.19 3.11 3.61
N VAL A 335 15.92 3.28 2.31
CA VAL A 335 16.31 2.33 1.26
C VAL A 335 17.43 2.95 0.45
N SER A 336 18.46 2.15 0.21
CA SER A 336 19.58 2.54 -0.64
C SER A 336 19.18 2.43 -2.11
N LEU A 337 19.12 3.58 -2.80
CA LEU A 337 18.76 3.68 -4.21
C LEU A 337 19.96 4.19 -4.99
N TYR A 338 20.11 3.79 -6.26
CA TYR A 338 21.09 4.43 -7.13
C TYR A 338 20.74 5.91 -7.30
N PRO A 339 21.66 6.86 -7.01
CA PRO A 339 21.40 8.28 -7.16
C PRO A 339 21.52 8.69 -8.63
N THR A 340 20.61 8.20 -9.48
CA THR A 340 20.62 8.46 -10.93
C THR A 340 20.57 9.96 -11.25
N GLN A 341 20.05 10.79 -10.35
CA GLN A 341 20.08 12.24 -10.47
C GLN A 341 21.52 12.78 -10.47
N LEU A 342 22.37 12.27 -9.58
CA LEU A 342 23.79 12.64 -9.50
C LEU A 342 24.57 12.09 -10.68
N PHE A 343 24.26 10.87 -11.15
CA PHE A 343 24.87 10.32 -12.35
C PHE A 343 24.52 11.16 -13.59
N GLU A 344 23.24 11.49 -13.80
CA GLU A 344 22.82 12.32 -14.93
C GLU A 344 23.40 13.74 -14.84
N LEU A 345 23.47 14.31 -13.64
CA LEU A 345 24.14 15.60 -13.40
C LEU A 345 25.63 15.54 -13.78
N ALA A 346 26.35 14.55 -13.25
CA ALA A 346 27.78 14.41 -13.47
C ALA A 346 28.08 14.20 -14.97
N LEU A 347 27.31 13.36 -15.65
CA LEU A 347 27.47 13.09 -17.08
C LEU A 347 27.09 14.29 -17.96
N ALA A 348 26.11 15.09 -17.57
CA ALA A 348 25.73 16.31 -18.28
C ALA A 348 26.83 17.38 -18.16
N LEU A 349 27.40 17.58 -16.97
CA LEU A 349 28.53 18.48 -16.74
C LEU A 349 29.81 17.98 -17.41
N LEU A 350 30.07 16.67 -17.33
CA LEU A 350 31.21 16.05 -17.97
C LEU A 350 31.17 16.24 -19.48
N GLY A 351 30.00 16.34 -20.11
CA GLY A 351 29.87 16.67 -21.53
C GLY A 351 30.30 18.09 -21.90
N LEU A 352 30.23 19.06 -20.98
CA LEU A 352 30.54 20.46 -21.25
C LEU A 352 32.04 20.77 -21.41
N ILE A 353 32.92 19.82 -21.11
CA ILE A 353 34.38 19.96 -21.27
C ILE A 353 34.87 19.33 -22.58
N PRO A 354 34.72 18.02 -22.82
CA PRO A 354 35.25 17.33 -23.99
C PRO A 354 34.52 17.72 -25.28
N VAL A 355 33.22 18.05 -25.22
CA VAL A 355 32.47 18.42 -26.43
C VAL A 355 32.95 19.76 -26.99
N PRO A 356 33.01 20.87 -26.22
CA PRO A 356 33.59 22.11 -26.71
C PRO A 356 35.07 21.95 -27.07
N TRP A 357 35.85 21.21 -26.27
CA TRP A 357 37.25 20.95 -26.57
C TRP A 357 37.43 20.27 -27.93
N PHE A 358 36.65 19.22 -28.22
CA PHE A 358 36.68 18.52 -29.50
C PHE A 358 36.19 19.44 -30.65
N TYR A 359 35.13 20.20 -30.43
CA TYR A 359 34.60 21.18 -31.38
C TYR A 359 35.65 22.21 -31.78
N PHE A 360 36.34 22.83 -30.81
CA PHE A 360 37.38 23.82 -31.08
C PHE A 360 38.64 23.20 -31.69
N ARG A 361 39.06 22.01 -31.22
CA ARG A 361 40.25 21.31 -31.73
C ARG A 361 40.09 20.88 -33.19
N ARG A 362 38.89 20.46 -33.59
CA ARG A 362 38.59 20.00 -34.96
C ARG A 362 38.04 21.08 -35.88
N ARG A 363 37.87 22.33 -35.40
CA ARG A 363 37.36 23.47 -36.19
C ARG A 363 36.05 23.12 -36.92
N LEU A 364 35.13 22.48 -36.20
CA LEU A 364 33.89 21.96 -36.75
C LEU A 364 32.95 23.08 -37.25
N PRO A 365 32.03 22.76 -38.18
CA PRO A 365 31.12 23.75 -38.73
C PRO A 365 30.09 24.21 -37.69
N ARG A 366 29.42 25.32 -38.01
CA ARG A 366 28.30 25.84 -37.20
C ARG A 366 27.21 24.78 -37.07
N GLY A 367 26.68 24.61 -35.87
CA GLY A 367 25.70 23.58 -35.51
C GLY A 367 26.31 22.29 -34.96
N ALA A 368 27.63 22.10 -35.10
CA ALA A 368 28.28 20.87 -34.67
C ALA A 368 28.37 20.77 -33.15
N ALA A 369 28.51 21.88 -32.41
CA ALA A 369 28.59 21.83 -30.95
C ALA A 369 27.26 21.35 -30.35
N PHE A 370 26.14 21.85 -30.86
CA PHE A 370 24.81 21.41 -30.47
C PHE A 370 24.58 19.93 -30.76
N LEU A 371 24.92 19.47 -31.98
CA LEU A 371 24.73 18.07 -32.36
C LEU A 371 25.62 17.13 -31.56
N LEU A 372 26.90 17.47 -31.36
CA LEU A 372 27.80 16.67 -30.53
C LEU A 372 27.31 16.55 -29.09
N TYR A 373 26.87 17.67 -28.51
CA TYR A 373 26.34 17.64 -27.15
C TYR A 373 25.01 16.88 -27.08
N GLY A 374 24.15 17.01 -28.09
CA GLY A 374 22.90 16.24 -28.19
C GLY A 374 23.12 14.74 -28.30
N VAL A 375 24.11 14.31 -29.10
CA VAL A 375 24.53 12.90 -29.21
C VAL A 375 25.11 12.41 -27.88
N TRP A 376 26.00 13.18 -27.26
CA TRP A 376 26.57 12.87 -25.95
C TRP A 376 25.46 12.70 -24.90
N PHE A 377 24.58 13.69 -24.78
CA PHE A 377 23.49 13.71 -23.81
C PHE A 377 22.53 12.54 -24.01
N SER A 378 22.14 12.25 -25.25
CA SER A 378 21.24 11.12 -25.56
C SER A 378 21.90 9.78 -25.27
N SER A 379 23.20 9.65 -25.53
CA SER A 379 23.96 8.43 -25.20
C SER A 379 24.02 8.20 -23.70
N MET A 380 24.29 9.25 -22.92
CA MET A 380 24.32 9.16 -21.46
C MET A 380 22.95 8.83 -20.86
N ARG A 381 21.87 9.37 -21.43
CA ARG A 381 20.50 9.01 -21.05
C ARG A 381 20.21 7.53 -21.29
N LEU A 382 20.64 7.00 -22.43
CA LEU A 382 20.48 5.58 -22.76
C LEU A 382 21.25 4.67 -21.79
N VAL A 383 22.49 5.05 -21.42
CA VAL A 383 23.31 4.30 -20.46
C VAL A 383 22.73 4.30 -19.05
N VAL A 384 22.17 5.43 -18.60
CA VAL A 384 21.59 5.54 -17.25
C VAL A 384 20.18 4.93 -17.19
N LEU A 385 19.49 4.75 -18.31
CA LEU A 385 18.11 4.27 -18.37
C LEU A 385 17.86 2.98 -17.57
N PRO A 386 18.70 1.92 -17.65
CA PRO A 386 18.48 0.68 -16.88
C PRO A 386 18.57 0.87 -15.37
N LEU A 387 19.26 1.92 -14.91
CA LEU A 387 19.41 2.23 -13.50
C LEU A 387 18.24 3.05 -12.95
N ARG A 388 17.37 3.59 -13.81
CA ARG A 388 16.25 4.45 -13.41
C ARG A 388 15.04 3.62 -12.99
N SER A 389 14.38 4.03 -11.91
CA SER A 389 13.00 3.62 -11.66
C SER A 389 12.07 4.58 -12.42
N LEU A 390 11.39 4.06 -13.45
CA LEU A 390 10.42 4.81 -14.23
C LEU A 390 9.04 4.19 -14.01
N LEU A 391 8.11 5.00 -13.49
CA LEU A 391 6.72 4.60 -13.27
C LEU A 391 5.89 4.75 -14.56
N TYR A 392 6.39 4.19 -15.66
CA TYR A 392 5.68 4.11 -16.93
C TYR A 392 5.48 2.64 -17.29
N ALA A 393 4.47 2.36 -18.13
CA ALA A 393 4.26 1.01 -18.65
C ALA A 393 5.57 0.41 -19.20
N GLU A 394 5.80 -0.87 -18.96
CA GLU A 394 7.04 -1.55 -19.36
C GLU A 394 7.36 -1.35 -20.84
N ILE A 395 6.34 -1.27 -21.70
CA ILE A 395 6.51 -1.02 -23.13
C ILE A 395 7.16 0.35 -23.42
N VAL A 396 6.85 1.36 -22.62
CA VAL A 396 7.39 2.72 -22.76
C VAL A 396 8.84 2.75 -22.30
N VAL A 397 9.14 2.11 -21.18
CA VAL A 397 10.49 2.06 -20.59
C VAL A 397 11.45 1.23 -21.42
N ASN A 398 11.01 0.04 -21.87
CA ASN A 398 11.89 -0.93 -22.52
C ASN A 398 12.00 -0.75 -24.04
N TYR A 399 11.00 -0.14 -24.69
CA TYR A 399 11.01 0.03 -26.14
C TYR A 399 10.98 1.50 -26.56
N LEU A 400 10.01 2.29 -26.10
CA LEU A 400 9.83 3.65 -26.60
C LEU A 400 11.04 4.56 -26.28
N TYR A 401 11.49 4.60 -25.03
CA TYR A 401 12.62 5.45 -24.63
C TYR A 401 13.94 5.04 -25.31
N PRO A 402 14.35 3.75 -25.33
CA PRO A 402 15.53 3.33 -26.06
C PRO A 402 15.47 3.67 -27.53
N MET A 403 14.35 3.37 -28.22
CA MET A 403 14.18 3.71 -29.63
C MET A 403 14.28 5.22 -29.87
N PHE A 404 13.68 6.03 -28.99
CA PHE A 404 13.76 7.48 -29.08
C PHE A 404 15.20 8.00 -28.92
N TYR A 405 15.94 7.54 -27.91
CA TYR A 405 17.32 7.96 -27.70
C TYR A 405 18.25 7.48 -28.83
N ILE A 406 18.10 6.24 -29.29
CA ILE A 406 18.85 5.71 -30.43
C ILE A 406 18.53 6.53 -31.69
N GLY A 407 17.26 6.85 -31.95
CA GLY A 407 16.84 7.69 -33.07
C GLY A 407 17.47 9.08 -33.03
N LEU A 408 17.53 9.72 -31.86
CA LEU A 408 18.21 11.02 -31.69
C LEU A 408 19.72 10.92 -31.93
N ILE A 409 20.37 9.86 -31.46
CA ILE A 409 21.81 9.62 -31.68
C ILE A 409 22.09 9.45 -33.18
N LEU A 410 21.35 8.57 -33.86
CA LEU A 410 21.53 8.31 -35.29
C LEU A 410 21.25 9.54 -36.13
N CYS A 411 20.18 10.28 -35.83
CA CYS A 411 19.86 11.54 -36.50
C CYS A 411 20.94 12.60 -36.27
N GLY A 412 21.42 12.74 -35.04
CA GLY A 412 22.48 13.69 -34.69
C GLY A 412 23.80 13.38 -35.41
N VAL A 413 24.21 12.11 -35.44
CA VAL A 413 25.41 11.66 -36.16
C VAL A 413 25.24 11.88 -37.67
N PHE A 414 24.10 11.52 -38.25
CA PHE A 414 23.81 11.73 -39.66
C PHE A 414 23.91 13.22 -40.03
N LEU A 415 23.24 14.10 -39.29
CA LEU A 415 23.29 15.55 -39.52
C LEU A 415 24.71 16.10 -39.38
N LEU A 416 25.48 15.61 -38.41
CA LEU A 416 26.87 16.01 -38.22
C LEU A 416 27.75 15.61 -39.42
N THR A 417 27.56 14.41 -39.98
CA THR A 417 28.29 13.98 -41.20
C THR A 417 27.90 14.81 -42.42
N GLN A 418 26.63 15.21 -42.55
CA GLN A 418 26.16 16.07 -43.64
C GLN A 418 26.75 17.49 -43.53
N LEU A 419 26.78 18.05 -42.33
CA LEU A 419 27.40 19.35 -42.08
C LEU A 419 28.90 19.33 -42.38
N TYR A 420 29.58 18.25 -42.01
CA TYR A 420 31.01 18.10 -42.30
C TYR A 420 31.28 17.99 -43.80
N LYS A 421 30.48 17.19 -44.53
CA LYS A 421 30.58 17.06 -46.00
C LYS A 421 30.33 18.37 -46.75
N LYS A 422 29.48 19.25 -46.22
CA LYS A 422 29.18 20.54 -46.84
C LYS A 422 30.27 21.59 -46.64
N GLN A 423 31.19 21.34 -45.70
CA GLN A 423 32.34 22.22 -45.40
C GLN A 423 33.62 21.79 -46.16
N SER A 424 33.74 20.50 -46.50
CA SER A 424 34.75 19.96 -47.42
C SER A 424 34.35 20.19 -48.87
#